data_AF-A0AAE1YBP2-F1
#
_entry.id   AF-A0AAE1YBP2-F1
#
_cell.length_a   1.000
_cell.length_b   1.000
_cell.length_c   1.000
_cell.angle_alpha   90.00
_cell.angle_beta   90.00
_cell.angle_gamma   90.00
#
_symmetry.space_group_name_H-M   'P 1'
#
loop_
_entity.id
_entity.type
_entity.pdbx_description
1 polymer ?
#
loop_
_entity_poly.entity_id
_entity_poly.type
_entity_poly.pdbx_seq_one_letter_code
_entity_poly.pdbx_strand_id
1 'polypeptide(L)'
;MELQDMSEGFGDDTENNSVCQPSSACDPTRKRKGKKRKSLDHNDPVVKLLDTFCTNTDKRLGDIAKRIGYEYDVSNARKEVYAEVGKIAGLTMQQKLAISKQIVKNTEYLDLFFSLPDEEKFEFVQMML
;
A
#
# COMPACT_ATOMS: atom_id res chain seq x y z
N MET A 1 -0.53 -37.13 19.12
CA MET A 1 -1.71 -37.62 18.37
C MET A 1 -2.06 -36.51 17.40
N GLU A 2 -1.26 -36.38 16.35
CA GLU A 2 -1.38 -36.99 15.02
C GLU A 2 -1.61 -35.83 14.04
N LEU A 3 -0.50 -35.30 13.51
CA LEU A 3 -0.50 -34.51 12.29
C LEU A 3 -0.71 -35.52 11.17
N GLN A 4 -1.89 -35.49 10.57
CA GLN A 4 -2.24 -36.40 9.50
C GLN A 4 -1.55 -35.95 8.21
N ASP A 5 -0.71 -36.85 7.75
CA ASP A 5 0.03 -36.89 6.49
C ASP A 5 -0.94 -36.76 5.30
N MET A 6 -0.64 -35.85 4.37
CA MET A 6 -1.24 -35.80 3.04
C MET A 6 -0.12 -35.85 2.00
N SER A 7 0.56 -37.00 1.97
CA SER A 7 1.24 -37.54 0.81
C SER A 7 0.20 -38.09 -0.18
N GLU A 8 -0.04 -37.38 -1.30
CA GLU A 8 -0.55 -38.01 -2.52
C GLU A 8 0.19 -37.49 -3.76
N GLY A 9 1.05 -38.36 -4.30
CA GLY A 9 1.17 -38.64 -5.74
C GLY A 9 1.83 -37.61 -6.65
N PHE A 10 3.17 -37.57 -6.70
CA PHE A 10 3.87 -37.14 -7.91
C PHE A 10 3.74 -38.26 -8.95
N GLY A 11 2.80 -38.10 -9.89
CA GLY A 11 2.74 -38.91 -11.11
C GLY A 11 3.88 -38.51 -12.04
N ASP A 12 4.77 -39.46 -12.29
CA ASP A 12 5.78 -39.45 -13.34
C ASP A 12 5.10 -39.78 -14.68
N ASP A 13 4.83 -38.77 -15.49
CA ASP A 13 4.55 -38.96 -16.92
C ASP A 13 5.84 -38.67 -17.70
N THR A 14 6.78 -39.59 -17.56
CA THR A 14 7.84 -39.81 -18.55
C THR A 14 7.22 -40.54 -19.73
N GLU A 15 7.05 -39.86 -20.87
CA GLU A 15 6.92 -40.41 -22.25
C GLU A 15 6.59 -39.21 -23.18
N ASN A 16 7.07 -39.04 -24.41
CA ASN A 16 8.06 -39.69 -25.25
C ASN A 16 8.21 -38.77 -26.48
N ASN A 17 9.45 -38.58 -26.94
CA ASN A 17 9.83 -38.22 -28.31
C ASN A 17 9.15 -37.04 -29.04
N SER A 18 9.92 -35.96 -29.20
CA SER A 18 10.40 -35.63 -30.54
C SER A 18 11.74 -34.91 -30.48
N VAL A 19 12.79 -35.72 -30.58
CA VAL A 19 14.16 -35.27 -30.84
C VAL A 19 14.19 -34.72 -32.27
N CYS A 20 14.29 -33.39 -32.41
CA CYS A 20 14.69 -32.80 -33.69
C CYS A 20 16.17 -33.11 -33.92
N GLN A 21 16.47 -34.28 -34.51
CA GLN A 21 17.79 -34.56 -35.06
C GLN A 21 18.11 -33.54 -36.16
N PRO A 22 19.29 -32.90 -36.16
CA PRO A 22 19.76 -32.18 -37.32
C PRO A 22 20.26 -33.20 -38.35
N SER A 23 19.48 -33.43 -39.41
CA SER A 23 19.99 -34.11 -40.58
C SER A 23 21.07 -33.24 -41.23
N SER A 24 22.29 -33.77 -41.18
CA SER A 24 23.45 -33.25 -41.89
C SER A 24 23.18 -33.20 -43.39
N ALA A 25 23.05 -31.99 -43.93
CA ALA A 25 23.43 -31.67 -45.29
C ALA A 25 24.07 -30.28 -45.27
N CYS A 26 25.39 -30.27 -45.43
CA CYS A 26 26.21 -29.09 -45.62
C CYS A 26 25.91 -28.44 -46.98
N ASP A 27 25.43 -27.18 -46.97
CA ASP A 27 25.67 -26.20 -48.06
C ASP A 27 25.41 -24.77 -47.53
N PRO A 28 26.01 -23.70 -48.07
CA PRO A 28 26.93 -22.86 -47.32
C PRO A 28 26.25 -21.56 -46.86
N THR A 29 26.61 -21.10 -45.67
CA THR A 29 26.61 -19.70 -45.24
C THR A 29 25.47 -18.81 -45.75
N ARG A 30 24.20 -19.13 -45.43
CA ARG A 30 23.20 -18.06 -45.32
C ARG A 30 23.43 -17.34 -44.00
N LYS A 31 24.23 -16.27 -44.06
CA LYS A 31 24.35 -15.28 -42.98
C LYS A 31 22.93 -14.99 -42.47
N ARG A 32 22.58 -15.50 -41.28
CA ARG A 32 21.40 -15.03 -40.56
C ARG A 32 21.68 -13.57 -40.28
N LYS A 33 21.19 -12.68 -41.16
CA LYS A 33 21.16 -11.23 -40.91
C LYS A 33 20.45 -11.11 -39.58
N GLY A 34 21.22 -10.85 -38.52
CA GLY A 34 20.68 -10.53 -37.22
C GLY A 34 19.66 -9.43 -37.48
N LYS A 35 18.37 -9.73 -37.25
CA LYS A 35 17.31 -8.75 -37.36
C LYS A 35 17.59 -7.75 -36.26
N LYS A 36 18.37 -6.71 -36.58
CA LYS A 36 18.63 -5.58 -35.69
C LYS A 36 17.25 -5.15 -35.19
N ARG A 37 17.02 -5.30 -33.89
CA ARG A 37 15.80 -4.79 -33.25
C ARG A 37 15.71 -3.32 -33.64
N LYS A 38 14.61 -2.92 -34.29
CA LYS A 38 14.33 -1.51 -34.58
C LYS A 38 14.38 -0.79 -33.23
N SER A 39 15.13 0.30 -33.14
CA SER A 39 15.12 1.15 -31.95
C SER A 39 13.68 1.53 -31.65
N LEU A 40 13.27 1.46 -30.38
CA LEU A 40 11.96 1.91 -29.95
C LEU A 40 11.82 3.37 -30.40
N ASP A 41 10.88 3.66 -31.30
CA ASP A 41 10.61 5.04 -31.71
C ASP A 41 9.75 5.66 -30.62
N HIS A 42 10.27 6.68 -29.95
CA HIS A 42 9.52 7.43 -28.93
C HIS A 42 8.31 8.17 -29.53
N ASN A 43 8.24 8.30 -30.86
CA ASN A 43 7.08 8.82 -31.57
C ASN A 43 6.03 7.76 -31.92
N ASP A 44 6.30 6.48 -31.66
CA ASP A 44 5.33 5.41 -31.85
C ASP A 44 4.06 5.73 -31.04
N PRO A 45 2.87 5.76 -31.67
CA PRO A 45 1.61 6.07 -31.00
C PRO A 45 1.34 5.18 -29.78
N VAL A 46 1.78 3.92 -29.82
CA VAL A 46 1.63 2.98 -28.71
C VAL A 46 2.56 3.37 -27.56
N VAL A 47 3.79 3.78 -27.84
CA VAL A 47 4.74 4.25 -26.82
C VAL A 47 4.21 5.51 -26.13
N LYS A 48 3.65 6.46 -26.88
CA LYS A 48 3.02 7.67 -26.32
C LYS A 48 1.78 7.37 -25.47
N LEU A 49 0.95 6.43 -25.91
CA LEU A 49 -0.23 6.01 -25.16
C LEU A 49 0.19 5.36 -23.82
N LEU A 50 1.19 4.47 -23.85
CA LEU A 50 1.72 3.82 -22.65
C LEU A 50 2.35 4.84 -21.69
N ASP A 51 3.14 5.78 -22.19
CA ASP A 51 3.75 6.84 -21.39
C ASP A 51 2.69 7.71 -20.68
N THR A 52 1.66 8.11 -21.42
CA THR A 52 0.51 8.85 -20.88
C THR A 52 -0.25 8.01 -19.85
N PHE A 53 -0.48 6.73 -20.12
CA PHE A 53 -1.16 5.82 -19.22
C PHE A 53 -0.40 5.63 -17.91
N CYS A 54 0.91 5.38 -17.97
CA CYS A 54 1.78 5.24 -16.81
C CYS A 54 1.77 6.52 -15.98
N THR A 55 1.99 7.67 -16.61
CA THR A 55 1.98 8.99 -15.93
C THR A 55 0.65 9.26 -15.22
N ASN A 56 -0.47 8.99 -15.87
CA ASN A 56 -1.79 9.17 -15.27
C ASN A 56 -2.05 8.18 -14.13
N THR A 57 -1.62 6.93 -14.29
CA THR A 57 -1.73 5.90 -13.26
C THR A 57 -0.91 6.25 -12.03
N ASP A 58 0.34 6.66 -12.22
CA ASP A 58 1.26 7.06 -11.14
C ASP A 58 0.68 8.24 -10.36
N LYS A 59 0.14 9.25 -11.05
CA LYS A 59 -0.53 10.39 -10.41
C LYS A 59 -1.72 9.92 -9.55
N ARG A 60 -2.61 9.10 -10.12
CA ARG A 60 -3.80 8.60 -9.40
C ARG A 60 -3.42 7.72 -8.21
N LEU A 61 -2.38 6.90 -8.36
CA LEU A 61 -1.84 6.09 -7.27
C LEU A 61 -1.27 6.97 -6.16
N GLY A 62 -0.53 8.04 -6.51
CA GLY A 62 -0.05 9.04 -5.56
C GLY A 62 -1.19 9.72 -4.79
N ASP A 63 -2.28 10.07 -5.47
CA ASP A 63 -3.45 10.69 -4.82
C ASP A 63 -4.16 9.72 -3.87
N ILE A 64 -4.30 8.44 -4.27
CA ILE A 64 -4.86 7.39 -3.41
C ILE A 64 -3.97 7.17 -2.18
N ALA A 65 -2.65 7.07 -2.36
CA ALA A 65 -1.70 6.87 -1.27
C ALA A 65 -1.76 8.02 -0.25
N LYS A 66 -1.82 9.28 -0.72
CA LYS A 66 -1.99 10.45 0.15
C LYS A 66 -3.29 10.39 0.95
N ARG A 67 -4.39 10.03 0.30
CA ARG A 67 -5.70 9.93 0.97
C ARG A 67 -5.71 8.83 2.02
N ILE A 68 -5.17 7.65 1.71
CA ILE A 68 -5.07 6.54 2.66
C ILE A 68 -4.18 6.93 3.84
N GLY A 69 -3.03 7.57 3.58
CA GLY A 69 -2.14 8.09 4.63
C GLY A 69 -2.88 9.05 5.56
N TYR A 70 -3.58 10.04 4.99
CA TYR A 70 -4.37 11.00 5.78
C TYR A 70 -5.47 10.32 6.62
N GLU A 71 -6.25 9.39 6.03
CA GLU A 71 -7.29 8.67 6.76
C GLU A 71 -6.72 7.77 7.88
N TYR A 72 -5.53 7.19 7.65
CA TYR A 72 -4.79 6.43 8.65
C TYR A 72 -4.31 7.32 9.79
N ASP A 73 -3.66 8.44 9.48
CA ASP A 73 -3.14 9.40 10.46
C ASP A 73 -4.27 9.96 11.32
N VAL A 74 -5.39 10.35 10.71
CA VAL A 74 -6.59 10.79 11.42
C VAL A 74 -7.14 9.69 12.34
N SER A 75 -7.16 8.44 11.88
CA SER A 75 -7.61 7.31 12.69
C SER A 75 -6.68 7.04 13.87
N ASN A 76 -5.38 7.24 13.70
CA ASN A 76 -4.41 7.07 14.77
C ASN A 76 -4.52 8.21 15.80
N ALA A 77 -4.59 9.46 15.35
CA ALA A 77 -4.81 10.63 16.20
C ALA A 77 -6.07 10.48 17.08
N ARG A 78 -7.16 9.94 16.52
CA ARG A 78 -8.40 9.67 17.29
C ARG A 78 -8.20 8.69 18.44
N LYS A 79 -7.40 7.65 18.25
CA LYS A 79 -7.08 6.68 19.31
C LYS A 79 -6.21 7.33 20.37
N GLU A 80 -5.24 8.15 19.95
CA GLU A 80 -4.35 8.88 20.84
C GLU A 80 -5.11 9.91 21.69
N VAL A 81 -6.09 10.65 21.14
CA VAL A 81 -6.91 11.59 21.92
C VAL A 81 -7.56 10.89 23.10
N TYR A 82 -8.19 9.74 22.87
CA TYR A 82 -8.85 9.00 23.95
C TYR A 82 -7.84 8.46 24.97
N ALA A 83 -6.65 8.05 24.53
CA ALA A 83 -5.58 7.62 25.43
C ALA A 83 -5.09 8.77 26.32
N GLU A 84 -4.85 9.96 25.76
CA GLU A 84 -4.41 11.15 26.49
C GLU A 84 -5.48 11.66 27.47
N VAL A 85 -6.73 11.79 27.03
CA VAL A 85 -7.87 12.14 27.91
C VAL A 85 -8.04 11.07 29.00
N GLY A 86 -7.71 9.81 28.69
CA GLY A 86 -7.72 8.69 29.61
C GLY A 86 -6.79 8.85 30.81
N LYS A 87 -5.65 9.54 30.64
CA LYS A 87 -4.65 9.80 31.69
C LYS A 87 -5.14 10.81 32.72
N ILE A 88 -6.09 11.67 32.36
CA ILE A 88 -6.64 12.68 33.26
C ILE A 88 -7.50 12.00 34.34
N ALA A 89 -7.10 12.20 35.59
CA ALA A 89 -7.82 11.70 36.76
C ALA A 89 -9.12 12.49 37.01
N GLY A 90 -10.10 11.84 37.66
CA GLY A 90 -11.36 12.48 38.05
C GLY A 90 -12.47 12.50 36.98
N LEU A 91 -12.17 12.12 35.73
CA LEU A 91 -13.18 12.03 34.68
C LEU A 91 -13.90 10.68 34.71
N THR A 92 -15.23 10.73 34.62
CA THR A 92 -16.06 9.55 34.36
C THR A 92 -15.87 9.03 32.94
N MET A 93 -16.23 7.77 32.69
CA MET A 93 -16.17 7.18 31.35
C MET A 93 -16.99 7.98 30.32
N GLN A 94 -18.16 8.49 30.72
CA GLN A 94 -19.01 9.29 29.84
C GLN A 94 -18.36 10.63 29.47
N GLN A 95 -17.74 11.31 30.43
CA GLN A 95 -16.99 12.55 30.18
C GLN A 95 -15.80 12.30 29.24
N LYS A 96 -15.03 11.23 29.47
CA LYS A 96 -13.90 10.86 28.58
C LYS A 96 -14.36 10.66 27.13
N LEU A 97 -15.47 9.96 26.92
CA LEU A 97 -16.04 9.74 25.59
C LEU A 97 -16.57 11.03 24.96
N ALA A 98 -17.28 11.86 25.72
CA ALA A 98 -17.85 13.11 25.23
C ALA A 98 -16.76 14.10 24.79
N ILE A 99 -15.77 14.32 25.66
CA ILE A 99 -14.64 15.24 25.42
C ILE A 99 -13.81 14.75 24.23
N SER A 100 -13.45 13.47 24.20
CA SER A 100 -12.69 12.90 23.07
C SER A 100 -13.43 13.09 21.75
N LYS A 101 -14.76 12.90 21.74
CA LYS A 101 -15.59 13.11 20.55
C LYS A 101 -15.63 14.59 20.13
N GLN A 102 -15.57 15.52 21.08
CA GLN A 102 -15.55 16.95 20.80
C GLN A 102 -14.20 17.40 20.22
N ILE A 103 -13.08 16.97 20.81
CA ILE A 103 -11.73 17.26 20.33
C ILE A 103 -11.54 16.71 18.91
N VAL A 104 -11.88 15.44 18.67
CA VAL A 104 -11.73 14.79 17.36
C VAL A 104 -12.53 15.46 16.23
N LYS A 105 -13.64 16.13 16.57
CA LYS A 105 -14.51 16.80 15.58
C LYS A 105 -13.97 18.15 15.14
N ASN A 106 -13.10 18.77 15.92
CA ASN A 106 -12.54 20.08 15.63
C ASN A 106 -11.02 19.97 15.51
N THR A 107 -10.49 20.09 14.30
CA THR A 107 -9.05 19.99 14.04
C THR A 107 -8.24 21.01 14.83
N GLU A 108 -8.76 22.21 15.05
CA GLU A 108 -8.08 23.23 15.87
C GLU A 108 -7.97 22.80 17.34
N TYR A 109 -8.99 22.11 17.86
CA TYR A 109 -8.96 21.58 19.24
C TYR A 109 -8.02 20.38 19.34
N LEU A 110 -7.99 19.52 18.32
CA LEU A 110 -7.05 18.41 18.26
C LEU A 110 -5.62 18.93 18.26
N ASP A 111 -5.31 19.85 17.35
CA ASP A 111 -3.96 20.42 17.20
C ASP A 111 -3.54 21.15 18.48
N LEU A 112 -4.43 21.97 19.05
CA LEU A 112 -4.18 22.64 20.32
C LEU A 112 -3.95 21.63 21.46
N PHE A 113 -4.85 20.65 21.64
CA PHE A 113 -4.76 19.67 22.73
C PHE A 113 -3.44 18.88 22.72
N PHE A 114 -2.92 18.52 21.54
CA PHE A 114 -1.62 17.84 21.43
C PHE A 114 -0.41 18.77 21.51
N SER A 115 -0.60 20.09 21.37
CA SER A 115 0.47 21.07 21.58
C SER A 115 0.69 21.45 23.05
N LEU A 116 -0.30 21.19 23.91
CA LEU A 116 -0.27 21.54 25.34
C LEU A 116 0.58 20.54 26.15
N PRO A 117 1.29 20.99 27.19
CA PRO A 117 1.85 20.10 28.22
C PRO A 117 0.72 19.43 29.03
N ASP A 118 1.06 18.35 29.74
CA ASP A 118 0.06 17.50 30.42
C ASP A 118 -0.72 18.26 31.51
N GLU A 119 -0.09 19.22 32.19
CA GLU A 119 -0.73 20.09 33.19
C GLU A 119 -1.82 20.98 32.55
N GLU A 120 -1.58 21.49 31.35
CA GLU A 120 -2.50 22.38 30.65
C GLU A 120 -3.62 21.61 29.92
N LYS A 121 -3.34 20.37 29.50
CA LYS A 121 -4.39 19.46 28.98
C LYS A 121 -5.51 19.22 29.99
N PHE A 122 -5.17 19.16 31.28
CA PHE A 122 -6.17 19.05 32.34
C PHE A 122 -7.13 20.24 32.31
N GLU A 123 -6.58 21.46 32.33
CA GLU A 123 -7.37 22.69 32.34
C GLU A 123 -8.24 22.81 31.09
N PHE A 124 -7.66 22.53 29.92
CA PHE A 124 -8.39 22.51 28.64
C PHE A 124 -9.58 21.56 28.68
N VAL A 125 -9.41 20.37 29.25
CA VAL A 125 -10.47 19.37 29.39
C VAL A 125 -11.52 19.79 30.43
N GLN A 126 -11.11 20.43 31.54
CA GLN A 126 -12.05 20.99 32.52
C GLN A 126 -12.93 22.08 31.91
N MET A 127 -12.40 22.92 31.01
CA MET A 127 -13.17 23.94 30.29
C MET A 127 -14.25 23.35 29.36
N MET A 128 -14.17 22.06 29.02
CA MET A 128 -15.12 21.37 28.14
C MET A 128 -16.21 20.58 28.89
N LEU A 129 -16.19 20.56 30.22
CA LEU A 129 -17.15 19.86 31.06
C LEU A 129 -18.49 20.58 31.23
#